data_AF-A0A7X7QIJ9-F1
#
_entry.id   AF-A0A7X7QIJ9-F1
#
_cell.length_a   1.000
_cell.length_b   1.000
_cell.length_c   1.000
_cell.angle_alpha   90.00
_cell.angle_beta   90.00
_cell.angle_gamma   90.00
#
_symmetry.space_group_name_H-M   'P 1'
#
loop_
_entity.id
_entity.type
_entity.pdbx_description
1 polymer ?
#
loop_
_entity_poly.entity_id
_entity_poly.type
_entity_poly.pdbx_seq_one_letter_code
_entity_poly.pdbx_strand_id
1 'polypeptide(L)'
;MSIISPISRCLIAPAWAVWERSPYLRHHRRLLRTQYDPPETIRRRQWERVEALLVHAYLTTRFYRERLQAAGLERGRIRSFDDFRNIPLLTKDDLRRRQDDLLSDQYRNEKESLVKKKTSGSTGVSVEVFEDEAAQQFKRACTLRADQWSGWRLGERIASIWGNPQIPTNWRGRLRRALLSR
;
A
#
# COMPACT_ATOMS: atom_id res chain seq x y z
N MET A 1 -8.35 19.75 -25.27
CA MET A 1 -7.47 18.85 -24.50
C MET A 1 -6.17 19.58 -24.17
N SER A 2 -5.67 19.50 -22.94
CA SER A 2 -4.41 20.16 -22.56
C SER A 2 -3.23 19.46 -23.24
N ILE A 3 -2.44 20.19 -24.05
CA ILE A 3 -1.20 19.70 -24.69
C ILE A 3 -0.18 19.21 -23.64
N ILE A 4 -0.29 19.72 -22.42
CA ILE A 4 0.63 19.45 -21.32
C ILE A 4 0.38 18.07 -20.69
N SER A 5 -0.85 17.54 -20.74
CA SER A 5 -1.17 16.28 -20.07
C SER A 5 -0.46 15.06 -20.69
N PRO A 6 -0.41 14.91 -22.03
CA PRO A 6 0.43 13.89 -22.67
C PRO A 6 1.93 14.05 -22.35
N ILE A 7 2.45 15.29 -22.34
CA ILE A 7 3.85 15.57 -22.01
C ILE A 7 4.15 15.14 -20.56
N SER A 8 3.28 15.51 -19.62
CA SER A 8 3.43 15.14 -18.22
C SER A 8 3.40 13.62 -18.05
N ARG A 9 2.47 12.94 -18.72
CA ARG A 9 2.33 11.48 -18.68
C ARG A 9 3.52 10.73 -19.26
N CYS A 10 4.01 11.17 -20.41
CA CYS A 10 4.98 10.41 -21.21
C CYS A 10 6.44 10.80 -20.93
N LEU A 11 6.70 12.03 -20.49
CA LEU A 11 8.06 12.55 -20.28
C LEU A 11 8.32 12.92 -18.82
N ILE A 12 7.50 13.81 -18.26
CA ILE A 12 7.79 14.40 -16.94
C ILE A 12 7.65 13.36 -15.82
N ALA A 13 6.53 12.62 -15.76
CA ALA A 13 6.30 11.63 -14.72
C ALA A 13 7.32 10.48 -14.77
N PRO A 14 7.66 9.89 -15.94
CA PRO A 14 8.73 8.91 -16.03
C PRO A 14 10.11 9.44 -15.61
N ALA A 15 10.50 10.62 -16.10
CA ALA A 15 11.78 11.23 -15.72
C ALA A 15 11.86 11.50 -14.21
N TRP A 16 10.78 12.02 -13.63
CA TRP A 16 10.69 12.27 -12.19
C TRP A 16 10.74 10.97 -11.37
N ALA A 17 10.07 9.92 -11.82
CA ALA A 17 10.11 8.61 -11.18
C ALA A 17 11.52 8.01 -11.17
N VAL A 18 12.27 8.15 -12.27
CA VAL A 18 13.67 7.71 -12.36
C VAL A 18 14.54 8.53 -11.41
N TRP A 19 14.36 9.85 -11.38
CA TRP A 19 15.11 10.74 -10.50
C TRP A 19 14.90 10.42 -9.01
N GLU A 20 13.66 10.16 -8.59
CA GLU A 20 13.31 9.73 -7.23
C GLU A 20 13.58 8.23 -6.97
N ARG A 21 14.09 7.48 -7.96
CA ARG A 21 14.26 6.01 -7.92
C ARG A 21 12.98 5.27 -7.51
N SER A 22 11.83 5.84 -7.88
CA SER A 22 10.50 5.44 -7.43
C SER A 22 9.93 4.35 -8.37
N PRO A 23 9.64 3.13 -7.87
CA PRO A 23 9.19 2.03 -8.71
C PRO A 23 7.70 2.08 -9.06
N TYR A 24 6.95 3.10 -8.62
CA TYR A 24 5.48 3.12 -8.74
C TYR A 24 4.99 2.96 -10.18
N LEU A 25 5.66 3.56 -11.19
CA LEU A 25 5.27 3.40 -12.60
C LEU A 25 5.49 1.97 -13.10
N ARG A 26 6.51 1.27 -12.61
CA ARG A 26 6.73 -0.16 -12.93
C ARG A 26 5.63 -1.02 -12.33
N HIS A 27 5.26 -0.78 -11.07
CA HIS A 27 4.12 -1.45 -10.44
C HIS A 27 2.81 -1.15 -11.18
N HIS A 28 2.59 0.10 -11.55
CA HIS A 28 1.41 0.56 -12.27
C HIS A 28 1.23 -0.14 -13.62
N ARG A 29 2.28 -0.17 -14.46
CA ARG A 29 2.25 -0.92 -15.74
C ARG A 29 1.95 -2.41 -15.53
N ARG A 30 2.56 -3.02 -14.51
CA ARG A 30 2.26 -4.43 -14.16
C ARG A 30 0.79 -4.60 -13.81
N LEU A 31 0.25 -3.75 -12.94
CA LEU A 31 -1.14 -3.81 -12.50
C LEU A 31 -2.12 -3.60 -13.66
N LEU A 32 -1.85 -2.66 -14.57
CA LEU A 32 -2.66 -2.45 -15.77
C LEU A 32 -2.70 -3.66 -16.70
N ARG A 33 -1.57 -4.36 -16.83
CA ARG A 33 -1.49 -5.60 -17.63
C ARG A 33 -2.25 -6.74 -16.95
N THR A 34 -2.07 -6.91 -15.65
CA THR A 34 -2.55 -8.10 -14.93
C THR A 34 -4.00 -8.04 -14.46
N GLN A 35 -4.66 -6.88 -14.55
CA GLN A 35 -6.04 -6.70 -14.06
C GLN A 35 -7.08 -7.45 -14.90
N TYR A 36 -6.73 -7.85 -16.13
CA TYR A 36 -7.59 -8.59 -17.05
C TYR A 36 -7.19 -10.07 -17.17
N ASP A 37 -6.28 -10.53 -16.31
CA ASP A 37 -5.89 -11.95 -16.33
C ASP A 37 -7.10 -12.83 -15.98
N PRO A 38 -7.16 -14.06 -16.50
CA PRO A 38 -8.24 -14.99 -16.18
C PRO A 38 -8.40 -15.21 -14.67
N PRO A 39 -9.63 -15.42 -14.17
CA PRO A 39 -9.90 -15.62 -12.74
C PRO A 39 -9.02 -16.67 -12.07
N GLU A 40 -8.69 -17.75 -12.76
CA GLU A 40 -7.84 -18.85 -12.28
C GLU A 40 -6.40 -18.38 -12.07
N THR A 41 -5.89 -17.54 -12.97
CA THR A 41 -4.56 -16.93 -12.86
C THR A 41 -4.51 -15.90 -11.72
N ILE A 42 -5.59 -15.15 -11.52
CA ILE A 42 -5.72 -14.26 -10.37
C ILE A 42 -5.71 -15.08 -9.08
N ARG A 43 -6.53 -16.12 -8.99
CA ARG A 43 -6.66 -16.98 -7.82
C ARG A 43 -5.35 -17.66 -7.43
N ARG A 44 -4.60 -18.19 -8.41
CA ARG A 44 -3.27 -18.78 -8.17
C ARG A 44 -2.29 -17.77 -7.55
N ARG A 45 -2.23 -16.54 -8.08
CA ARG A 45 -1.35 -15.49 -7.54
C ARG A 45 -1.80 -14.92 -6.20
N GLN A 46 -3.10 -14.99 -5.89
CA GLN A 46 -3.60 -14.67 -4.56
C GLN A 46 -3.14 -15.73 -3.57
N TRP A 47 -3.26 -17.01 -3.93
CA TRP A 47 -2.79 -18.13 -3.11
C TRP A 47 -1.30 -18.00 -2.78
N GLU A 48 -0.43 -17.86 -3.78
CA GLU A 48 1.02 -17.68 -3.61
C GLU A 48 1.36 -16.52 -2.66
N ARG A 49 0.62 -15.41 -2.77
CA ARG A 49 0.84 -14.22 -1.93
C ARG A 49 0.35 -14.40 -0.50
N VAL A 50 -0.82 -15.03 -0.32
CA VAL A 50 -1.37 -15.28 1.01
C VAL A 50 -0.46 -16.23 1.77
N GLU A 51 -0.01 -17.32 1.14
CA GLU A 51 0.92 -18.26 1.76
C GLU A 51 2.22 -17.56 2.19
N ALA A 52 2.85 -16.79 1.29
CA ALA A 52 4.06 -16.03 1.60
C ALA A 52 3.83 -15.00 2.72
N LEU A 53 2.68 -14.32 2.72
CA LEU A 53 2.32 -13.33 3.74
C LEU A 53 2.16 -13.95 5.12
N LEU A 54 1.47 -15.10 5.21
CA LEU A 54 1.26 -15.78 6.49
C LEU A 54 2.56 -16.31 7.08
N VAL A 55 3.43 -16.88 6.24
CA VAL A 55 4.77 -17.31 6.65
C VAL A 55 5.57 -16.11 7.19
N HIS A 56 5.59 -15.00 6.45
CA HIS A 56 6.28 -13.78 6.89
C HIS A 56 5.70 -13.23 8.20
N ALA A 57 4.38 -13.15 8.33
CA ALA A 57 3.70 -12.65 9.52
C ALA A 57 3.96 -13.55 10.74
N TYR A 58 3.94 -14.87 10.57
CA TYR A 58 4.29 -15.81 11.63
C TYR A 58 5.73 -15.61 12.11
N LEU A 59 6.67 -15.51 11.18
CA LEU A 59 8.10 -15.44 11.49
C LEU A 59 8.51 -14.10 12.08
N THR A 60 7.87 -13.00 11.69
CA THR A 60 8.38 -11.67 12.00
C THR A 60 7.44 -10.81 12.85
N THR A 61 6.20 -11.22 13.08
CA THR A 61 5.25 -10.41 13.85
C THR A 61 4.72 -11.21 15.03
N ARG A 62 5.01 -10.74 16.25
CA ARG A 62 4.60 -11.42 17.49
C ARG A 62 3.09 -11.68 17.54
N PHE A 63 2.29 -10.67 17.22
CA PHE A 63 0.84 -10.76 17.22
C PHE A 63 0.31 -11.86 16.29
N TYR A 64 0.81 -11.92 15.04
CA TYR A 64 0.38 -12.93 14.09
C TYR A 64 0.93 -14.31 14.41
N ARG A 65 2.13 -14.41 15.00
CA ARG A 65 2.65 -15.68 15.49
C ARG A 65 1.69 -16.31 16.51
N GLU A 66 1.33 -15.57 17.55
CA GLU A 66 0.38 -16.01 18.59
C GLU A 66 -0.98 -16.38 17.98
N ARG A 67 -1.50 -15.53 17.08
CA ARG A 67 -2.80 -15.74 16.44
C ARG A 67 -2.86 -16.96 15.53
N LEU A 68 -1.81 -17.18 14.72
CA LEU A 68 -1.73 -18.32 13.82
C LEU A 68 -1.50 -19.62 14.59
N GLN A 69 -0.70 -19.61 15.67
CA GLN A 69 -0.55 -20.75 16.57
C GLN A 69 -1.89 -21.14 17.22
N ALA A 70 -2.63 -20.16 17.73
CA ALA A 70 -3.96 -20.40 18.31
C ALA A 70 -4.98 -20.97 17.31
N ALA A 71 -4.81 -20.68 16.01
CA ALA A 71 -5.62 -21.24 14.94
C ALA A 71 -5.09 -22.59 14.41
N GLY A 72 -4.04 -23.16 15.01
CA GLY A 72 -3.43 -24.42 14.57
C GLY A 72 -2.57 -24.30 13.31
N LEU A 73 -2.23 -23.09 12.87
CA LEU A 73 -1.47 -22.81 11.65
C LEU A 73 0.02 -22.58 11.98
N GLU A 74 0.71 -23.66 12.30
CA GLU A 74 2.15 -23.61 12.57
C GLU A 74 2.95 -23.09 11.37
N ARG A 75 3.92 -22.24 11.65
CA ARG A 75 4.80 -21.60 10.64
C ARG A 75 4.04 -20.80 9.58
N GLY A 76 2.76 -20.47 9.82
CA GLY A 76 1.90 -19.75 8.87
C GLY A 76 1.55 -20.55 7.62
N ARG A 77 1.65 -21.89 7.65
CA ARG A 77 1.31 -22.74 6.51
C ARG A 77 -0.18 -23.02 6.44
N ILE A 78 -0.75 -22.90 5.25
CA ILE A 78 -2.15 -23.25 4.92
C ILE A 78 -2.16 -24.21 3.73
N ARG A 79 -3.15 -25.10 3.67
CA ARG A 79 -3.35 -26.07 2.56
C ARG A 79 -4.52 -25.69 1.66
N SER A 80 -5.44 -24.88 2.17
CA SER A 80 -6.59 -24.38 1.43
C SER A 80 -6.99 -22.95 1.84
N PHE A 81 -7.88 -22.33 1.06
CA PHE A 81 -8.52 -21.07 1.46
C PHE A 81 -9.48 -21.26 2.64
N ASP A 82 -9.91 -22.48 2.96
CA ASP A 82 -10.73 -22.75 4.14
C ASP A 82 -9.89 -22.65 5.42
N ASP A 83 -8.64 -23.11 5.39
CA ASP A 83 -7.70 -22.89 6.51
C ASP A 83 -7.48 -21.40 6.76
N PHE A 84 -7.36 -20.61 5.67
CA PHE A 84 -7.22 -19.16 5.76
C PHE A 84 -8.45 -18.49 6.39
N ARG A 85 -9.66 -19.00 6.15
CA ARG A 85 -10.90 -18.47 6.73
C ARG A 85 -11.00 -18.69 8.24
N ASN A 86 -10.29 -19.68 8.78
CA ASN A 86 -10.29 -19.97 10.22
C ASN A 86 -9.41 -19.00 11.03
N ILE A 87 -8.63 -18.14 10.38
CA ILE A 87 -7.78 -17.15 11.06
C ILE A 87 -8.68 -16.05 11.66
N PRO A 88 -8.59 -15.78 12.98
CA PRO A 88 -9.37 -14.72 13.61
C PRO A 88 -9.12 -13.35 12.98
N LEU A 89 -10.20 -12.62 12.70
CA LEU A 89 -10.14 -11.29 12.09
C LEU A 89 -9.39 -10.29 12.99
N LEU A 90 -8.62 -9.39 12.36
CA LEU A 90 -7.98 -8.26 13.02
C LEU A 90 -9.03 -7.19 13.35
N THR A 91 -9.09 -6.77 14.60
CA THR A 91 -10.03 -5.74 15.07
C THR A 91 -9.34 -4.38 15.26
N LYS A 92 -10.13 -3.30 15.34
CA LYS A 92 -9.57 -1.98 15.73
C LYS A 92 -8.99 -1.98 17.15
N ASP A 93 -9.52 -2.81 18.04
CA ASP A 93 -9.01 -2.91 19.41
C ASP A 93 -7.70 -3.69 19.48
N ASP A 94 -7.50 -4.70 18.63
CA ASP A 94 -6.20 -5.32 18.43
C ASP A 94 -5.15 -4.26 18.05
N LEU A 95 -5.46 -3.44 17.02
CA LEU A 95 -4.57 -2.39 16.54
C LEU A 95 -4.20 -1.38 17.63
N ARG A 96 -5.13 -1.07 18.53
CA ARG A 96 -4.92 -0.11 19.63
C ARG A 96 -4.12 -0.70 20.78
N ARG A 97 -4.45 -1.94 21.19
CA ARG A 97 -3.87 -2.56 22.39
C ARG A 97 -2.56 -3.29 22.13
N ARG A 98 -2.31 -3.69 20.88
CA ARG A 98 -1.18 -4.55 20.50
C ARG A 98 -0.34 -3.94 19.37
N GLN A 99 -0.31 -2.60 19.24
CA GLN A 99 0.37 -1.90 18.14
C GLN A 99 1.84 -2.32 17.97
N ASP A 100 2.59 -2.43 19.06
CA ASP A 100 4.01 -2.81 19.00
C ASP A 100 4.22 -4.29 18.66
N ASP A 101 3.25 -5.15 18.95
CA ASP A 101 3.30 -6.57 18.60
C ASP A 101 2.89 -6.85 17.14
N LEU A 102 2.21 -5.88 16.52
CA LEU A 102 1.85 -5.86 15.10
C LEU A 102 2.99 -5.36 14.21
N LEU A 103 3.99 -4.69 14.78
CA LEU A 103 5.19 -4.29 14.05
C LEU A 103 6.06 -5.53 13.80
N SER A 104 6.50 -5.70 12.56
CA SER A 104 7.46 -6.74 12.21
C SER A 104 8.81 -6.47 12.91
N ASP A 105 9.37 -7.51 13.53
CA ASP A 105 10.65 -7.49 14.24
C ASP A 105 11.80 -7.02 13.33
N GLN A 106 11.67 -7.22 12.02
CA GLN A 106 12.63 -6.73 11.02
C GLN A 106 12.74 -5.21 10.98
N TYR A 107 11.72 -4.48 11.42
CA TYR A 107 11.70 -3.02 11.44
C TYR A 107 11.74 -2.45 12.86
N ARG A 108 11.94 -3.27 13.89
CA ARG A 108 11.91 -2.81 15.29
C ARG A 108 12.97 -1.74 15.57
N ASN A 109 14.17 -1.91 15.03
CA ASN A 109 15.28 -0.97 15.17
C ASN A 109 15.23 0.19 14.16
N GLU A 110 14.35 0.11 13.17
CA GLU A 110 14.22 1.09 12.09
C GLU A 110 12.83 1.74 12.06
N LYS A 111 12.06 1.62 13.16
CA LYS A 111 10.67 2.09 13.27
C LYS A 111 10.51 3.57 12.91
N GLU A 112 11.52 4.38 13.21
CA GLU A 112 11.54 5.83 12.90
C GLU A 112 11.66 6.12 11.40
N SER A 113 12.20 5.18 10.62
CA SER A 113 12.27 5.30 9.15
C SER A 113 10.92 5.02 8.48
N LEU A 114 9.99 4.38 9.19
CA LEU A 114 8.66 4.04 8.68
C LEU A 114 7.73 5.25 8.66
N VAL A 115 6.84 5.28 7.66
CA VAL A 115 5.83 6.32 7.60
C VAL A 115 4.67 5.96 8.51
N LYS A 116 4.54 6.71 9.61
CA LYS A 116 3.40 6.63 10.52
C LYS A 116 2.14 7.22 9.88
N LYS A 117 1.08 6.42 9.78
CA LYS A 117 -0.26 6.84 9.35
C LYS A 117 -1.20 6.77 10.54
N LYS A 118 -2.13 7.73 10.62
CA LYS A 118 -3.11 7.83 11.69
C LYS A 118 -4.49 8.05 11.10
N THR A 119 -5.49 7.36 11.64
CA THR A 119 -6.89 7.61 11.27
C THR A 119 -7.44 8.77 12.10
N SER A 120 -8.15 9.70 11.45
CA SER A 120 -9.04 10.64 12.13
C SER A 120 -10.26 9.87 12.63
N GLY A 121 -10.22 9.39 13.88
CA GLY A 121 -11.31 8.63 14.45
C GLY A 121 -12.56 9.50 14.62
N SER A 122 -13.67 9.16 13.97
CA SER A 122 -14.98 9.81 14.18
C SER A 122 -15.48 9.66 15.62
N THR A 123 -14.98 8.65 16.35
CA THR A 123 -15.28 8.35 17.76
C THR A 123 -14.17 8.82 18.72
N GLY A 124 -13.28 9.71 18.29
CA GLY A 124 -12.17 10.25 19.10
C GLY A 124 -10.94 9.34 19.27
N VAL A 125 -11.08 8.02 19.08
CA VAL A 125 -9.98 7.07 19.27
C VAL A 125 -9.36 6.65 17.94
N SER A 126 -8.27 7.32 17.57
CA SER A 126 -7.48 7.06 16.37
C SER A 126 -6.75 5.72 16.40
N VAL A 127 -6.56 5.11 15.24
CA VAL A 127 -5.67 3.97 15.03
C VAL A 127 -4.41 4.45 14.31
N GLU A 128 -3.27 3.88 14.67
CA GLU A 128 -1.98 4.17 14.05
C GLU A 128 -1.42 2.92 13.39
N VAL A 129 -0.88 3.07 12.18
CA VAL A 129 -0.20 2.01 11.44
C VAL A 129 1.09 2.54 10.84
N PHE A 130 2.06 1.67 10.61
CA PHE A 130 3.34 2.02 9.99
C PHE A 130 3.41 1.40 8.59
N GLU A 131 3.82 2.20 7.61
CA GLU A 131 4.01 1.77 6.23
C GLU A 131 5.49 1.97 5.84
N ASP A 132 6.12 0.95 5.28
CA ASP A 132 7.44 1.10 4.68
C ASP A 132 7.36 1.77 3.30
N GLU A 133 8.51 2.19 2.78
CA GLU A 133 8.57 2.89 1.50
C GLU A 133 8.09 1.99 0.35
N ALA A 134 8.44 0.69 0.36
CA ALA A 134 8.04 -0.24 -0.68
C ALA A 134 6.50 -0.38 -0.78
N ALA A 135 5.82 -0.51 0.36
CA ALA A 135 4.37 -0.54 0.47
C ALA A 135 3.73 0.75 -0.03
N GLN A 136 4.30 1.91 0.32
CA GLN A 136 3.80 3.21 -0.17
C GLN A 136 3.94 3.36 -1.69
N GLN A 137 5.05 2.89 -2.27
CA GLN A 137 5.24 2.90 -3.72
C GLN A 137 4.26 1.97 -4.44
N PHE A 138 3.98 0.80 -3.87
CA PHE A 138 2.96 -0.11 -4.40
C PHE A 138 1.54 0.46 -4.26
N LYS A 139 1.20 1.04 -3.10
CA LYS A 139 -0.07 1.73 -2.84
C LYS A 139 -0.31 2.87 -3.83
N ARG A 140 0.70 3.71 -4.09
CA ARG A 140 0.64 4.77 -5.10
C ARG A 140 0.29 4.24 -6.48
N ALA A 141 0.85 3.09 -6.87
CA ALA A 141 0.52 2.45 -8.14
C ALA A 141 -0.91 1.89 -8.19
N CYS A 142 -1.39 1.33 -7.09
CA CYS A 142 -2.78 0.88 -6.94
C CYS A 142 -3.77 2.04 -7.06
N THR A 143 -3.53 3.13 -6.34
CA THR A 143 -4.35 4.36 -6.42
C THR A 143 -4.38 4.90 -7.84
N LEU A 144 -3.21 5.06 -8.48
CA LEU A 144 -3.13 5.54 -9.86
C LEU A 144 -3.95 4.67 -10.83
N ARG A 145 -3.90 3.34 -10.69
CA ARG A 145 -4.71 2.45 -11.51
C ARG A 145 -6.21 2.62 -11.24
N ALA A 146 -6.61 2.69 -9.97
CA ALA A 146 -8.01 2.85 -9.58
C ALA A 146 -8.58 4.19 -10.07
N ASP A 147 -7.82 5.27 -9.96
CA ASP A 147 -8.21 6.59 -10.47
C ASP A 147 -8.46 6.54 -11.98
N GLN A 148 -7.62 5.80 -12.71
CA GLN A 148 -7.77 5.64 -14.16
C GLN A 148 -9.02 4.88 -14.60
N TRP A 149 -9.66 4.11 -13.70
CA TRP A 149 -10.94 3.48 -14.01
C TRP A 149 -12.07 4.51 -14.17
N SER A 150 -11.93 5.72 -13.63
CA SER A 150 -12.88 6.83 -13.85
C SER A 150 -12.78 7.47 -15.24
N GLY A 151 -11.79 7.09 -16.04
CA GLY A 151 -11.45 7.75 -17.29
C GLY A 151 -10.38 8.86 -17.14
N TRP A 152 -10.10 9.30 -15.91
CA TRP A 152 -8.96 10.19 -15.62
C TRP A 152 -7.64 9.55 -16.06
N ARG A 153 -6.68 10.35 -16.51
CA ARG A 153 -5.34 9.86 -16.87
C ARG A 153 -4.26 10.64 -16.17
N LEU A 154 -3.16 9.96 -15.85
CA LEU A 154 -1.95 10.59 -15.32
C LEU A 154 -1.58 11.84 -16.14
N GLY A 155 -1.32 12.96 -15.47
CA GLY A 155 -0.99 14.24 -16.08
C GLY A 155 -2.21 15.13 -16.42
N GLU A 156 -3.42 14.61 -16.30
CA GLU A 156 -4.64 15.43 -16.31
C GLU A 156 -4.82 16.14 -14.97
N ARG A 157 -5.54 17.27 -15.01
CA ARG A 157 -5.76 18.07 -13.80
C ARG A 157 -6.69 17.35 -12.83
N ILE A 158 -6.46 17.53 -11.54
CA ILE A 158 -7.29 16.98 -10.48
C ILE A 158 -7.58 18.05 -9.42
N ALA A 159 -8.86 18.24 -9.13
CA ALA A 159 -9.30 18.99 -7.96
C ALA A 159 -9.51 17.99 -6.81
N SER A 160 -8.94 18.28 -5.64
CA SER A 160 -9.09 17.44 -4.46
C SER A 160 -9.65 18.26 -3.30
N ILE A 161 -10.75 17.78 -2.71
CA ILE A 161 -11.37 18.37 -1.52
C ILE A 161 -11.07 17.40 -0.37
N TRP A 162 -10.28 17.83 0.61
CA TRP A 162 -9.84 16.97 1.70
C TRP A 162 -9.72 17.74 3.01
N GLY A 163 -10.10 17.12 4.14
CA GLY A 163 -10.15 17.77 5.45
C GLY A 163 -8.79 18.11 6.08
N ASN A 164 -7.69 17.54 5.57
CA ASN A 164 -6.33 17.85 6.02
C ASN A 164 -5.31 17.62 4.89
N PRO A 165 -5.18 18.55 3.93
CA PRO A 165 -4.28 18.38 2.80
C PRO A 165 -2.82 18.54 3.25
N GLN A 166 -1.97 17.56 2.94
CA GLN A 166 -0.53 17.71 3.13
C GLN A 166 0.04 18.59 2.02
N ILE A 167 0.38 19.84 2.36
CA ILE A 167 0.97 20.79 1.43
C ILE A 167 2.49 20.72 1.53
N PRO A 168 3.22 20.46 0.43
CA PRO A 168 4.66 20.41 0.45
C PRO A 168 5.22 21.79 0.80
N THR A 169 6.02 21.83 1.86
CA THR A 169 6.68 23.05 2.33
C THR A 169 7.97 23.32 1.56
N ASN A 170 8.67 22.27 1.13
CA ASN A 170 9.95 22.36 0.42
C ASN A 170 9.80 22.66 -1.09
N TRP A 171 10.84 23.26 -1.67
CA TRP A 171 10.85 23.66 -3.08
C TRP A 171 10.66 22.46 -4.03
N ARG A 172 11.24 21.29 -3.68
CA ARG A 172 11.11 20.05 -4.48
C ARG A 172 9.65 19.60 -4.57
N GLY A 173 8.94 19.60 -3.45
CA GLY A 173 7.54 19.21 -3.41
C GLY A 173 6.64 20.23 -4.11
N ARG A 174 6.96 21.52 -4.02
CA ARG A 174 6.27 22.57 -4.82
C ARG A 174 6.47 22.36 -6.32
N LEU A 175 7.70 22.08 -6.75
CA LEU A 175 8.02 21.78 -8.15
C LEU A 175 7.32 20.50 -8.63
N ARG A 176 7.39 19.43 -7.84
CA ARG A 176 6.68 18.17 -8.10
C ARG A 176 5.18 18.41 -8.29
N ARG A 177 4.56 19.18 -7.39
CA ARG A 177 3.14 19.53 -7.47
C ARG A 177 2.86 20.29 -8.77
N ALA A 178 3.63 21.33 -9.07
CA ALA A 178 3.46 22.14 -10.27
C ALA A 178 3.65 21.35 -11.59
N LEU A 179 4.41 20.27 -11.59
CA LEU A 179 4.72 19.46 -12.77
C LEU A 179 3.82 18.22 -12.93
N LEU A 180 3.38 17.60 -11.83
CA LEU A 180 2.73 16.28 -11.83
C LEU A 180 1.30 16.25 -11.30
N SER A 181 0.90 17.20 -10.44
CA SER A 181 -0.43 17.24 -9.83
C SER A 181 -0.97 18.66 -9.95
N ARG A 182 -1.51 18.97 -11.14
CA ARG A 182 -2.12 20.24 -11.47
C ARG A 182 -3.63 20.20 -11.32
#